data_AF-A0A670JZN1-F1
#
_entry.id   AF-A0A670JZN1-F1
#
_cell.length_a   1.000
_cell.length_b   1.000
_cell.length_c   1.000
_cell.angle_alpha   90.00
_cell.angle_beta   90.00
_cell.angle_gamma   90.00
#
_symmetry.space_group_name_H-M   'P 1'
#
loop_
_entity.id
_entity.type
_entity.pdbx_description
1 polymer ?
#
loop_
_entity_poly.entity_id
_entity_poly.type
_entity_poly.pdbx_seq_one_letter_code
_entity_poly.pdbx_strand_id
1 'polypeptide(L)'
;KNSSQQKGKDDFLSLKDMTELLKSQAPTFLAACNRNRPDYMKELFKKADVDKTGQLTFEEFTKVFALLADDTHRLSHGEDRCGPDHH
;
A
#
# COMPACT_ATOMS: atom_id res chain seq x y z
N LYS A 1 -20.78 -1.17 -12.99
CA LYS A 1 -20.19 -1.53 -11.68
C LYS A 1 -19.83 -3.02 -11.72
N ASN A 2 -18.63 -3.37 -12.17
CA ASN A 2 -18.11 -4.74 -12.05
C ASN A 2 -16.99 -4.71 -11.02
N SER A 3 -17.38 -4.72 -9.75
CA SER A 3 -16.46 -5.04 -8.66
C SER A 3 -16.22 -6.54 -8.73
N SER A 4 -15.20 -6.93 -9.49
CA SER A 4 -14.63 -8.27 -9.45
C SER A 4 -14.30 -8.58 -8.01
N GLN A 5 -15.14 -9.38 -7.35
CA GLN A 5 -14.78 -10.00 -6.08
C GLN A 5 -13.58 -10.89 -6.40
N GLN A 6 -12.37 -10.38 -6.14
CA GLN A 6 -11.21 -11.25 -6.00
C GLN A 6 -11.59 -12.21 -4.88
N LYS A 7 -11.81 -13.46 -5.24
CA LYS A 7 -12.26 -14.51 -4.34
C LYS A 7 -11.07 -14.87 -3.44
N GLY A 8 -10.79 -14.02 -2.45
CA GLY A 8 -9.88 -14.32 -1.36
C GLY A 8 -10.42 -15.56 -0.69
N LYS A 9 -9.71 -16.68 -0.82
CA LYS A 9 -10.09 -17.93 -0.16
C LYS A 9 -9.91 -17.81 1.36
N ASP A 10 -9.12 -16.85 1.81
CA ASP A 10 -8.69 -16.64 3.18
C ASP A 10 -8.68 -15.12 3.47
N ASP A 11 -8.98 -14.69 4.71
CA ASP A 11 -9.09 -13.27 5.16
C ASP A 11 -7.73 -12.52 5.19
N PHE A 12 -6.81 -12.91 4.31
CA PHE A 12 -5.44 -12.43 4.24
C PHE A 12 -5.11 -11.90 2.84
N LEU A 13 -4.15 -10.99 2.77
CA LEU A 13 -3.61 -10.48 1.51
C LEU A 13 -2.22 -11.08 1.26
N SER A 14 -2.04 -11.78 0.14
CA SER A 14 -0.71 -12.13 -0.34
C SER A 14 0.01 -10.91 -0.94
N LEU A 15 1.32 -11.03 -1.17
CA LEU A 15 2.08 -10.00 -1.91
C LEU A 15 1.46 -9.69 -3.27
N LYS A 16 0.92 -10.72 -3.94
CA LYS A 16 0.26 -10.57 -5.24
C LYS A 16 -1.02 -9.74 -5.10
N ASP A 17 -1.88 -10.09 -4.15
CA ASP A 17 -3.18 -9.41 -3.95
C ASP A 17 -2.96 -7.96 -3.52
N MET A 18 -2.02 -7.70 -2.60
CA MET A 18 -1.65 -6.33 -2.22
C MET A 18 -1.14 -5.52 -3.43
N THR A 19 -0.32 -6.14 -4.28
CA THR A 19 0.22 -5.48 -5.48
C THR A 19 -0.89 -5.11 -6.46
N GLU A 20 -1.83 -6.02 -6.72
CA GLU A 20 -2.97 -5.77 -7.60
C GLU A 20 -3.90 -4.70 -7.00
N LEU A 21 -4.17 -4.77 -5.70
CA LEU A 21 -4.97 -3.79 -4.98
C LEU A 21 -4.39 -2.37 -5.09
N LEU A 22 -3.11 -2.19 -4.78
CA LEU A 22 -2.48 -0.87 -4.84
C LEU A 22 -2.39 -0.32 -6.27
N LYS A 23 -2.12 -1.18 -7.26
CA LYS A 23 -2.15 -0.78 -8.68
C LYS A 23 -3.54 -0.32 -9.11
N SER A 24 -4.59 -0.99 -8.63
CA SER A 24 -5.97 -0.67 -9.00
C SER A 24 -6.53 0.54 -8.24
N GLN A 25 -6.26 0.66 -6.95
CA GLN A 25 -6.95 1.60 -6.06
C GLN A 25 -6.12 2.84 -5.72
N ALA A 26 -4.80 2.76 -5.83
CA ALA A 26 -3.88 3.84 -5.47
C ALA A 26 -2.80 4.10 -6.54
N PRO A 27 -3.12 4.21 -7.83
CA PRO A 27 -2.12 4.40 -8.88
C PRO A 27 -1.32 5.71 -8.71
N THR A 28 -1.95 6.78 -8.24
CA THR A 28 -1.30 8.08 -7.98
C THR A 28 -0.33 8.04 -6.81
N PHE A 29 -0.56 7.16 -5.84
CA PHE A 29 0.40 6.90 -4.76
C PHE A 29 1.65 6.20 -5.31
N LEU A 30 1.48 5.20 -6.18
CA LEU A 30 2.58 4.43 -6.76
C LEU A 30 3.40 5.17 -7.82
N ALA A 31 2.78 6.09 -8.54
CA ALA A 31 3.47 6.91 -9.54
C ALA A 31 4.41 7.95 -8.90
N ALA A 32 4.24 8.25 -7.62
CA ALA A 32 5.02 9.25 -6.90
C ALA A 32 6.26 8.64 -6.20
N CYS A 33 7.23 9.50 -5.86
CA CYS A 33 8.36 9.19 -4.98
C CYS A 33 9.14 7.90 -5.31
N ASN A 34 9.29 7.57 -6.60
CA ASN A 34 9.99 6.36 -7.06
C ASN A 34 9.39 5.05 -6.50
N ARG A 35 8.10 5.06 -6.15
CA ARG A 35 7.36 3.91 -5.61
C ARG A 35 6.95 2.89 -6.68
N ASN A 36 7.17 3.20 -7.96
CA ASN A 36 6.94 2.31 -9.10
C ASN A 36 8.12 1.37 -9.41
N ARG A 37 9.22 1.46 -8.65
CA ARG A 37 10.40 0.60 -8.84
C ARG A 37 10.09 -0.87 -8.55
N PRO A 38 10.80 -1.83 -9.20
CA PRO A 38 10.48 -3.26 -9.15
C PRO A 38 10.35 -3.86 -7.74
N ASP A 39 11.16 -3.40 -6.79
CA ASP A 39 11.22 -4.00 -5.46
C ASP A 39 10.42 -3.25 -4.38
N TYR A 40 9.81 -2.11 -4.70
CA TYR A 40 9.07 -1.32 -3.71
C TYR A 40 7.92 -2.10 -3.07
N MET A 41 7.17 -2.87 -3.87
CA MET A 41 6.07 -3.70 -3.35
C MET A 41 6.54 -4.74 -2.34
N LYS A 42 7.70 -5.35 -2.61
CA LYS A 42 8.29 -6.37 -1.71
C LYS A 42 8.76 -5.73 -0.41
N GLU A 43 9.37 -4.55 -0.49
CA GLU A 43 9.82 -3.80 0.69
C GLU A 43 8.64 -3.35 1.55
N LEU A 44 7.60 -2.79 0.92
CA LEU A 44 6.39 -2.36 1.59
C LEU A 44 5.67 -3.55 2.26
N PHE A 45 5.54 -4.66 1.55
CA PHE A 45 4.95 -5.88 2.09
C PHE A 45 5.72 -6.40 3.31
N LYS A 46 7.05 -6.52 3.22
CA LYS A 46 7.91 -6.98 4.32
C LYS A 46 7.86 -6.07 5.55
N LYS A 47 7.62 -4.77 5.37
CA LYS A 47 7.44 -3.83 6.48
C LYS A 47 6.08 -4.01 7.16
N ALA A 48 5.05 -4.39 6.41
CA ALA A 48 3.70 -4.61 6.92
C ALA A 48 3.54 -5.98 7.58
N ASP A 49 4.12 -7.03 6.99
CA ASP A 49 4.15 -8.43 7.46
C ASP A 49 5.08 -8.56 8.68
N VAL A 50 4.57 -8.19 9.86
CA VAL A 50 5.36 -8.08 11.09
C VAL A 50 5.61 -9.46 11.69
N ASP A 51 4.62 -10.34 11.61
CA ASP A 51 4.75 -11.72 12.09
C ASP A 51 5.49 -12.63 11.11
N LYS A 52 5.73 -12.16 9.88
CA LYS A 52 6.51 -12.83 8.82
C LYS A 52 5.85 -14.11 8.33
N THR A 53 4.52 -14.14 8.31
CA THR A 53 3.74 -15.27 7.78
C THR A 53 3.77 -15.33 6.26
N GLY A 54 4.18 -14.26 5.57
CA GLY A 54 4.11 -14.15 4.11
C GLY A 54 2.71 -13.79 3.61
N GLN A 55 1.81 -13.41 4.52
CA GLN A 55 0.45 -12.95 4.28
C GLN A 55 0.17 -11.76 5.19
N LEU A 56 -0.70 -10.83 4.78
CA LEU A 56 -1.10 -9.71 5.63
C LEU A 56 -2.49 -9.95 6.19
N THR A 57 -2.60 -9.86 7.51
CA THR A 57 -3.88 -9.62 8.18
C THR A 57 -4.43 -8.23 7.84
N PHE A 58 -5.69 -7.97 8.17
CA PHE A 58 -6.26 -6.61 8.07
C PHE A 58 -5.45 -5.60 8.89
N GLU A 59 -5.05 -5.95 10.12
CA GLU A 59 -4.25 -5.10 11.00
C GLU A 59 -2.91 -4.71 10.35
N GLU A 60 -2.20 -5.68 9.78
CA GLU A 60 -0.95 -5.40 9.08
C GLU A 60 -1.16 -4.56 7.82
N PHE A 61 -2.23 -4.82 7.07
CA PHE A 61 -2.59 -4.01 5.92
C PHE A 61 -2.91 -2.54 6.31
N THR A 62 -3.46 -2.28 7.49
CA THR A 62 -3.71 -0.89 7.93
C THR A 62 -2.44 -0.05 8.00
N LYS A 63 -1.26 -0.66 8.19
CA LYS A 63 0.04 0.04 8.14
C LYS A 63 0.36 0.54 6.74
N VAL A 64 0.04 -0.25 5.72
CA VAL A 64 0.14 0.18 4.31
C VAL A 64 -0.85 1.31 4.05
N PHE A 65 -2.10 1.15 4.50
CA PHE A 65 -3.14 2.15 4.33
C PHE A 65 -2.79 3.50 4.97
N ALA A 66 -2.15 3.50 6.14
CA ALA A 66 -1.69 4.72 6.81
C ALA A 66 -0.71 5.53 5.94
N LEU A 67 0.16 4.88 5.17
CA LEU A 67 1.08 5.56 4.25
C LEU A 67 0.33 6.22 3.08
N LEU A 68 -0.74 5.60 2.59
CA LEU A 68 -1.59 6.19 1.55
C LEU A 68 -2.36 7.40 2.09
N ALA A 69 -2.86 7.29 3.33
CA ALA A 69 -3.56 8.37 4.00
C ALA A 69 -2.64 9.57 4.26
N ASP A 70 -1.41 9.34 4.74
CA ASP A 70 -0.40 10.39 4.94
C ASP A 70 -0.04 11.10 3.63
N ASP A 71 0.23 10.34 2.57
CA ASP A 71 0.53 10.89 1.25
C ASP A 71 -0.62 11.75 0.69
N THR A 72 -1.87 11.33 0.93
CA THR A 72 -3.06 12.10 0.54
C THR A 72 -3.25 13.33 1.42
N HIS A 73 -2.93 13.25 2.71
CA HIS A 73 -2.99 14.38 3.63
C HIS A 73 -1.99 15.47 3.24
N ARG A 74 -0.74 15.12 2.90
CA ARG A 74 0.27 16.08 2.39
C ARG A 74 -0.19 16.79 1.13
N LEU A 75 -0.80 16.05 0.20
CA LEU A 75 -1.41 16.63 -1.00
C LEU A 75 -2.46 17.69 -0.68
N SER A 76 -3.24 17.49 0.39
CA SER A 76 -4.28 18.46 0.80
C SER A 76 -3.69 19.78 1.31
N HIS A 77 -2.44 19.76 1.82
CA HIS A 77 -1.70 20.96 2.23
C HIS A 77 -0.83 21.57 1.13
N GLY A 78 -0.73 20.92 -0.04
CA GLY A 78 0.21 21.33 -1.09
C GLY A 78 1.68 21.09 -0.73
N GLU A 79 1.95 20.20 0.21
CA GLU A 79 3.30 19.83 0.65
C GLU A 79 4.02 18.93 -0.37
N ASP A 80 5.35 18.90 -0.29
CA ASP A 80 6.13 17.90 -1.02
C ASP A 80 5.85 16.50 -0.48
N ARG A 81 5.24 15.67 -1.34
CA ARG A 81 4.90 14.26 -1.05
C ARG A 81 6.12 13.38 -0.76
N CYS A 82 7.30 13.80 -1.19
CA CYS A 82 8.53 13.02 -1.09
C CYS A 82 9.55 13.61 -0.11
N GLY A 83 9.17 14.67 0.62
CA GLY A 83 9.97 15.26 1.68
C GLY A 83 9.99 14.41 2.95
N PRO A 84 10.89 14.72 3.90
CA PRO A 84 10.91 14.07 5.22
C PRO A 84 9.58 14.28 5.97
N ASP A 85 9.30 13.42 6.95
CA ASP A 85 8.15 13.58 7.83
C ASP A 85 8.36 14.84 8.69
N HIS A 86 7.49 15.84 8.54
CA HIS A 86 7.43 16.98 9.45
C HIS A 86 6.44 16.65 10.57
N HIS A 87 6.96 16.10 11.67
CA HIS A 87 6.23 15.96 12.93
C HIS A 87 6.49 17.14 13.85
#